data_AF-A0A0M3J485-F1
#
_entry.id   AF-A0A0M3J485-F1
#
_cell.length_a   1.000
_cell.length_b   1.000
_cell.length_c   1.000
_cell.angle_alpha   90.00
_cell.angle_beta   90.00
_cell.angle_gamma   90.00
#
_symmetry.space_group_name_H-M   'P 1'
#
loop_
_entity.id
_entity.type
_entity.pdbx_description
1 polymer ?
#
loop_
_entity_poly.entity_id
_entity_poly.type
_entity_poly.pdbx_seq_one_letter_code
_entity_poly.pdbx_strand_id
1 'polypeptide(L)'
;LYVVFQKDVFFDVFPNCMPHVTFLDIAYFPDLAGCVENLVTCFRHVEVLNLYYVRNIDNEVVDVLFSNDCLKRLRQLHFISMDGKPSNFIPKLCESERPLQLLNVPYSFEQVSSVF
;
A
#
# COMPACT_ATOMS: atom_id res chain seq x y z
N LEU A 1 5.17 11.55 -14.09
CA LEU A 1 5.51 10.19 -14.59
C LEU A 1 4.66 9.21 -13.80
N TYR A 2 3.89 8.36 -14.46
CA TYR A 2 3.14 7.27 -13.83
C TYR A 2 3.87 5.96 -14.09
N VAL A 3 3.95 5.09 -13.09
CA VAL A 3 4.50 3.74 -13.24
C VAL A 3 3.35 2.79 -12.94
N VAL A 4 2.99 1.96 -13.93
CA VAL A 4 1.94 0.95 -13.83
C VAL A 4 2.62 -0.41 -13.89
N PHE A 5 2.47 -1.20 -12.84
CA PHE A 5 3.11 -2.52 -12.72
C PHE A 5 2.13 -3.62 -13.17
N GLN A 6 2.60 -4.54 -14.02
CA GLN A 6 1.83 -5.68 -14.52
C GLN A 6 2.37 -6.99 -13.95
N LYS A 7 1.47 -7.95 -13.70
CA LYS A 7 1.75 -9.24 -13.05
C LYS A 7 2.86 -10.05 -13.76
N ASP A 8 3.68 -10.75 -12.97
CA ASP A 8 4.72 -11.72 -13.35
C ASP A 8 6.12 -11.21 -13.77
N VAL A 9 6.51 -9.95 -13.44
CA VAL A 9 7.82 -9.38 -13.85
C VAL A 9 8.58 -8.62 -12.75
N PHE A 10 8.46 -8.87 -11.43
CA PHE A 10 8.87 -7.78 -10.50
C PHE A 10 9.48 -8.17 -9.14
N PHE A 11 10.76 -8.57 -9.15
CA PHE A 11 11.62 -8.37 -7.97
C PHE A 11 12.94 -7.64 -8.27
N ASP A 12 13.45 -7.67 -9.50
CA ASP A 12 14.82 -7.19 -9.81
C ASP A 12 14.95 -5.78 -10.41
N VAL A 13 13.87 -4.98 -10.52
CA VAL A 13 13.91 -3.70 -11.26
C VAL A 13 13.30 -2.51 -10.51
N PHE A 14 13.39 -2.47 -9.18
CA PHE A 14 13.25 -1.17 -8.51
C PHE A 14 14.50 -0.34 -8.83
N PRO A 15 14.40 0.78 -9.55
CA PRO A 15 15.53 1.69 -9.68
C PRO A 15 15.89 2.24 -8.29
N ASN A 16 17.15 2.62 -8.08
CA ASN A 16 17.64 3.07 -6.77
C ASN A 16 16.82 4.23 -6.16
N CYS A 17 16.19 5.08 -7.00
CA CYS A 17 15.32 6.15 -6.55
C CYS A 17 14.44 6.66 -7.72
N MET A 18 13.17 6.94 -7.46
CA MET A 18 12.22 7.56 -8.39
C MET A 18 11.61 8.81 -7.74
N PRO A 19 12.39 9.88 -7.56
CA PRO A 19 12.00 11.01 -6.72
C PRO A 19 10.88 11.86 -7.33
N HIS A 20 10.62 11.72 -8.63
CA HIS A 20 9.58 12.47 -9.35
C HIS A 20 8.23 11.75 -9.41
N VAL A 21 8.13 10.53 -8.87
CA VAL A 21 6.89 9.77 -8.83
C VAL A 21 6.06 10.23 -7.63
N THR A 22 4.93 10.87 -7.91
CA THR A 22 3.95 11.31 -6.92
C THR A 22 2.71 10.43 -6.88
N PHE A 23 2.46 9.66 -7.94
CA PHE A 23 1.36 8.71 -8.04
C PHE A 23 1.94 7.32 -8.31
N LEU A 24 1.71 6.39 -7.38
CA LEU A 24 2.14 5.01 -7.48
C LEU A 24 0.92 4.09 -7.46
N ASP A 25 0.72 3.38 -8.57
CA ASP A 25 -0.33 2.37 -8.69
C ASP A 25 0.29 0.99 -8.83
N ILE A 26 0.10 0.19 -7.79
CA ILE A 26 0.50 -1.21 -7.74
C ILE A 26 -0.72 -2.08 -7.46
N ALA A 27 -1.88 -1.74 -8.04
CA ALA A 27 -3.05 -2.61 -7.96
C ALA A 27 -2.73 -4.02 -8.52
N TYR A 28 -3.32 -5.05 -7.93
CA TYR A 28 -3.13 -6.46 -8.26
C TYR A 28 -1.69 -6.98 -8.06
N PHE A 29 -0.85 -6.24 -7.31
CA PHE A 29 0.52 -6.66 -7.05
C PHE A 29 0.53 -7.97 -6.23
N PRO A 30 1.29 -8.99 -6.66
CA PRO A 30 1.13 -10.36 -6.17
C PRO A 30 1.78 -10.60 -4.80
N ASP A 31 2.73 -9.76 -4.38
CA ASP A 31 3.43 -9.91 -3.11
C ASP A 31 4.06 -8.59 -2.66
N LEU A 32 3.36 -7.82 -1.80
CA LEU A 32 3.92 -6.56 -1.29
C LEU A 32 4.94 -6.78 -0.17
N ALA A 33 4.76 -7.80 0.67
CA ALA A 33 5.68 -8.12 1.78
C ALA A 33 7.13 -8.29 1.30
N GLY A 34 7.34 -9.00 0.18
CA GLY A 34 8.68 -9.23 -0.37
C GLY A 34 9.42 -7.98 -0.85
N CYS A 35 8.74 -6.84 -1.05
CA CYS A 35 9.37 -5.64 -1.62
C CYS A 35 8.99 -4.31 -0.95
N VAL A 36 8.29 -4.32 0.19
CA VAL A 36 7.78 -3.09 0.83
C VAL A 36 8.89 -2.09 1.15
N GLU A 37 10.04 -2.56 1.63
CA GLU A 37 11.22 -1.73 1.93
C GLU A 37 11.78 -1.05 0.67
N ASN A 38 11.90 -1.81 -0.43
CA ASN A 38 12.35 -1.27 -1.71
C ASN A 38 11.35 -0.25 -2.26
N LEU A 39 10.05 -0.48 -2.06
CA LEU A 39 8.99 0.42 -2.48
C LEU A 39 9.08 1.76 -1.73
N VAL A 40 9.13 1.75 -0.40
CA VAL A 40 9.17 2.99 0.39
C VAL A 40 10.48 3.77 0.21
N THR A 41 11.58 3.08 -0.08
CA THR A 41 12.88 3.71 -0.36
C THR A 41 12.96 4.31 -1.76
N CYS A 42 12.39 3.63 -2.77
CA CYS A 42 12.37 4.09 -4.16
C CYS A 42 11.40 5.28 -4.37
N PHE A 43 10.26 5.25 -3.68
CA PHE A 43 9.12 6.13 -3.96
C PHE A 43 8.79 7.11 -2.81
N ARG A 44 9.81 7.72 -2.20
CA ARG A 44 9.69 8.58 -1.00
C ARG A 44 8.77 9.79 -1.15
N HIS A 45 8.52 10.25 -2.37
CA HIS A 45 7.71 11.44 -2.66
C HIS A 45 6.28 11.13 -3.10
N VAL A 46 5.83 9.88 -3.02
CA VAL A 46 4.47 9.52 -3.37
C VAL A 46 3.46 10.26 -2.49
N GLU A 47 2.47 10.83 -3.17
CA GLU A 47 1.33 11.54 -2.62
C GLU A 47 0.05 10.71 -2.74
N VAL A 48 -0.04 9.86 -3.78
CA VAL A 48 -1.16 8.95 -4.03
C VAL A 48 -0.64 7.53 -4.20
N LEU A 49 -1.11 6.64 -3.33
CA LEU A 49 -0.77 5.22 -3.36
C LEU A 49 -2.04 4.38 -3.59
N ASN A 50 -2.03 3.58 -4.65
CA ASN A 50 -3.09 2.63 -4.95
C ASN A 50 -2.62 1.19 -4.70
N LEU A 51 -3.20 0.58 -3.67
CA LEU A 51 -2.99 -0.81 -3.21
C LEU A 51 -4.27 -1.64 -3.37
N TYR A 52 -4.98 -1.51 -4.49
CA TYR A 52 -6.17 -2.31 -4.75
C TYR A 52 -5.85 -3.74 -5.15
N TYR A 53 -6.50 -4.70 -4.50
CA TYR A 53 -6.35 -6.13 -4.75
C TYR A 53 -4.89 -6.61 -4.67
N VAL A 54 -4.11 -6.00 -3.78
CA VAL A 54 -2.74 -6.41 -3.51
C VAL A 54 -2.74 -7.59 -2.53
N ARG A 55 -1.80 -8.52 -2.73
CA ARG A 55 -1.60 -9.69 -1.87
C ARG A 55 -0.39 -9.52 -0.95
N ASN A 56 -0.34 -10.36 0.08
CA ASN A 56 0.65 -10.41 1.15
C ASN A 56 0.85 -9.04 1.81
N ILE A 57 -0.26 -8.43 2.22
CA ILE A 57 -0.21 -7.29 3.13
C ILE A 57 -0.48 -7.82 4.54
N ASP A 58 0.55 -7.92 5.36
CA ASP A 58 0.46 -8.28 6.77
C ASP A 58 0.70 -7.07 7.67
N ASN A 59 0.77 -7.31 8.98
CA ASN A 59 0.99 -6.24 9.95
C ASN A 59 2.38 -5.58 9.78
N GLU A 60 3.40 -6.33 9.37
CA GLU A 60 4.77 -5.80 9.17
C GLU A 60 4.79 -4.84 7.97
N VAL A 61 4.12 -5.19 6.87
CA VAL A 61 3.94 -4.30 5.72
C VAL A 61 3.27 -2.99 6.12
N VAL A 62 2.21 -3.06 6.92
CA VAL A 62 1.53 -1.86 7.44
C VAL A 62 2.48 -1.02 8.29
N ASP A 63 3.24 -1.64 9.19
CA ASP A 63 4.20 -0.93 10.04
C ASP A 63 5.25 -0.18 9.21
N VAL A 64 5.74 -0.78 8.12
CA VAL A 64 6.69 -0.12 7.19
C VAL A 64 6.03 1.04 6.44
N LEU A 65 4.82 0.85 5.89
CA LEU A 65 4.10 1.87 5.12
C LEU A 65 3.73 3.11 5.96
N PHE A 66 3.48 2.91 7.25
CA PHE A 66 3.09 3.95 8.21
C PHE A 66 4.21 4.34 9.18
N SER A 67 5.44 3.85 8.98
CA SER A 67 6.61 4.31 9.71
C SER A 67 6.82 5.81 9.51
N ASN A 68 7.24 6.51 10.57
CA ASN A 68 7.40 7.97 10.59
C ASN A 68 8.33 8.52 9.50
N ASP A 69 9.25 7.68 9.02
CA ASP A 69 10.21 8.07 7.97
C ASP A 69 9.76 7.73 6.55
N CYS A 70 8.69 6.97 6.38
CA CYS A 70 8.24 6.45 5.10
C CYS A 70 7.13 7.31 4.49
N LEU A 71 7.22 7.51 3.17
CA LEU A 71 6.15 8.09 2.34
C LEU A 71 5.60 9.45 2.86
N LYS A 72 6.38 10.31 3.54
CA LYS A 72 5.89 11.50 4.30
C LYS A 72 4.90 12.42 3.54
N ARG A 73 4.92 12.38 2.21
CA ARG A 73 4.03 13.14 1.32
C ARG A 73 2.69 12.47 1.00
N LEU A 74 2.47 11.23 1.41
CA LEU A 74 1.22 10.50 1.14
C LEU A 74 0.02 11.30 1.67
N ARG A 75 -0.93 11.57 0.79
CA ARG A 75 -2.20 12.26 1.07
C ARG A 75 -3.40 11.42 0.67
N GLN A 76 -3.25 10.50 -0.27
CA GLN A 76 -4.34 9.67 -0.76
C GLN A 76 -3.91 8.21 -0.73
N LEU A 77 -4.68 7.38 -0.03
CA LEU A 77 -4.48 5.94 0.06
C LEU A 77 -5.73 5.21 -0.40
N HIS A 78 -5.57 4.38 -1.42
CA HIS A 78 -6.57 3.43 -1.88
C HIS A 78 -6.12 2.04 -1.44
N PHE A 79 -6.88 1.37 -0.58
CA PHE A 79 -6.46 0.13 0.06
C PHE A 79 -7.54 -0.94 -0.01
N ILE A 80 -7.24 -2.03 -0.72
CA ILE A 80 -8.01 -3.28 -0.72
C ILE A 80 -7.02 -4.43 -0.74
N SER A 81 -6.88 -5.13 0.37
CA SER A 81 -6.08 -6.35 0.41
C SER A 81 -6.89 -7.53 -0.14
N MET A 82 -6.25 -8.40 -0.92
CA MET A 82 -6.81 -9.68 -1.34
C MET A 82 -6.87 -10.72 -0.21
N ASP A 83 -6.03 -10.58 0.81
CA ASP A 83 -5.90 -11.56 1.91
C ASP A 83 -6.66 -11.13 3.16
N GLY A 84 -7.52 -10.12 3.03
CA GLY A 84 -8.18 -9.45 4.15
C GLY A 84 -7.35 -8.30 4.71
N LYS A 85 -8.01 -7.43 5.49
CA LYS A 85 -7.39 -6.23 6.07
C LYS A 85 -6.54 -6.60 7.31
N PRO A 86 -5.26 -6.21 7.38
CA PRO A 86 -4.43 -6.39 8.57
C PRO A 86 -5.06 -5.77 9.81
N SER A 87 -4.89 -6.43 10.97
CA SER A 87 -5.53 -6.00 12.22
C SER A 87 -4.97 -4.67 12.73
N ASN A 88 -3.69 -4.39 12.47
CA ASN A 88 -3.04 -3.15 12.86
C ASN A 88 -3.26 -1.98 11.89
N PHE A 89 -3.97 -2.19 10.76
CA PHE A 89 -4.12 -1.15 9.74
C PHE A 89 -4.76 0.13 10.28
N ILE A 90 -5.88 0.01 11.00
CA ILE A 90 -6.57 1.18 11.57
C ILE A 90 -5.77 1.80 12.71
N PRO A 91 -5.26 1.05 13.71
CA PRO A 91 -4.37 1.60 14.73
C PRO A 91 -3.19 2.40 14.15
N LYS A 92 -2.46 1.83 13.19
CA LYS A 92 -1.28 2.48 12.57
C LYS A 92 -1.66 3.72 11.78
N LEU A 93 -2.79 3.68 11.08
CA LEU A 93 -3.32 4.86 10.41
C LEU A 93 -3.64 5.99 11.40
N CYS A 94 -4.18 5.67 12.58
CA CYS A 94 -4.49 6.64 13.63
C CYS A 94 -3.24 7.17 14.36
N GLU A 95 -2.19 6.35 14.48
CA GLU A 95 -0.90 6.75 15.06
C GLU A 95 -0.08 7.65 14.13
N SER A 96 -0.33 7.58 12.82
CA SER A 96 0.39 8.35 11.81
C SER A 96 0.15 9.85 11.95
N GLU A 97 1.21 10.61 12.24
CA GLU A 97 1.21 12.09 12.28
C GLU A 97 0.99 12.75 10.91
N ARG A 98 0.96 11.94 9.84
CA ARG A 98 0.73 12.37 8.46
C ARG A 98 -0.76 12.25 8.13
N PRO A 99 -1.53 13.35 8.09
CA PRO A 99 -2.95 13.29 7.78
C PRO A 99 -3.16 12.94 6.30
N LEU A 100 -4.00 11.93 6.05
CA LEU A 100 -4.54 11.66 4.72
C LEU A 100 -5.65 12.66 4.40
N GLN A 101 -5.64 13.17 3.17
CA GLN A 101 -6.74 13.92 2.59
C GLN A 101 -7.85 12.98 2.09
N LEU A 102 -7.48 11.77 1.66
CA LEU A 102 -8.40 10.77 1.17
C LEU A 102 -7.95 9.38 1.59
N LEU A 103 -8.89 8.63 2.16
CA LEU A 103 -8.75 7.20 2.45
C LEU A 103 -9.90 6.48 1.75
N ASN A 104 -9.57 5.62 0.79
CA ASN A 104 -10.53 4.76 0.12
C ASN A 104 -10.28 3.30 0.50
N VAL A 105 -11.11 2.80 1.41
CA VAL A 105 -11.12 1.41 1.87
C VAL A 105 -12.53 0.89 1.61
N PRO A 106 -12.83 0.37 0.41
CA PRO A 106 -14.15 -0.17 0.18
C PRO A 106 -14.37 -1.39 1.06
N TYR A 107 -15.62 -1.56 1.50
CA TYR A 107 -16.03 -2.69 2.31
C TYR A 107 -15.79 -4.00 1.54
N SER A 108 -14.97 -4.88 2.10
CA SER A 108 -14.88 -6.26 1.65
C SER A 108 -16.21 -6.96 1.94
N PHE A 109 -16.94 -7.35 0.91
CA PHE A 109 -18.09 -8.26 1.02
C PHE A 109 -17.58 -9.69 1.27
N GLU A 110 -17.28 -10.02 2.52
CA GLU A 110 -17.05 -11.38 3.02
C GLU A 110 -17.50 -11.41 4.49
N GLN A 111 -18.46 -12.20 5.01
CA GLN A 111 -19.37 -13.25 4.54
C GLN A 111 -20.64 -13.18 5.41
N VAL A 112 -21.83 -12.92 4.85
CA VAL A 112 -23.10 -13.35 5.48
C VAL A 112 -23.50 -14.63 4.77
N SER A 113 -22.88 -15.74 5.16
CA SER A 113 -23.18 -17.07 4.63
C SER A 113 -23.01 -18.12 5.72
N SER A 114 -23.77 -17.99 6.82
CA SER A 114 -24.33 -19.10 7.61
C SER A 114 -24.75 -18.66 9.02
N VAL A 115 -25.97 -18.11 9.16
CA VAL A 115 -26.84 -18.38 10.32
C VAL A 115 -28.30 -18.28 9.83
N PHE A 116 -28.72 -19.28 9.07
CA PHE A 116 -30.08 -19.81 9.06
C PHE A 116 -29.96 -21.32 8.99
#